data_AF-A0AAW1BWW5-F1
#
_entry.id   AF-A0AAW1BWW5-F1
#
_cell.length_a   1.000
_cell.length_b   1.000
_cell.length_c   1.000
_cell.angle_alpha   90.00
_cell.angle_beta   90.00
_cell.angle_gamma   90.00
#
_symmetry.space_group_name_H-M   'P 1'
#
loop_
_entity.id
_entity.type
_entity.pdbx_description
1 polymer ?
#
loop_
_entity_poly.entity_id
_entity_poly.type
_entity_poly.pdbx_seq_one_letter_code
_entity_poly.pdbx_strand_id
1 'polypeptide(L)'
;MSFTGKYEMENEENYDNFMKRLGLPHDTIEKGRNFKIVTEIVQNNDEFTWSQIYPGGHTLTNKFVIGMESEMETVGDKKFKAIVRKENGKVIADFPNYHYTAEVAGDKLIEVNLGK
;
A
#
# COMPACT_ATOMS: atom_id res chain seq x y z
N MET A 1 10.12 15.77 -2.66
CA MET A 1 9.35 15.19 -3.77
C MET A 1 7.94 14.93 -3.28
N SER A 2 6.94 15.14 -4.14
CA SER A 2 5.55 14.78 -3.83
C SER A 2 5.34 13.30 -4.17
N PHE A 3 4.51 12.61 -3.39
CA PHE A 3 4.02 11.28 -3.76
C PHE A 3 2.89 11.36 -4.80
N THR A 4 2.35 12.54 -5.08
CA THR A 4 1.24 12.70 -6.00
C THR A 4 1.57 12.17 -7.39
N GLY A 5 0.81 11.17 -7.85
CA GLY A 5 1.05 10.50 -9.12
C GLY A 5 0.21 9.24 -9.30
N LYS A 6 0.36 8.63 -10.47
CA LYS A 6 -0.16 7.30 -10.80
C LYS A 6 1.02 6.37 -11.08
N TYR A 7 1.04 5.24 -10.41
CA TYR A 7 2.10 4.25 -10.51
C TYR A 7 1.49 2.90 -10.90
N GLU A 8 1.90 2.35 -12.05
CA GLU A 8 1.52 1.00 -12.45
C GLU A 8 2.53 0.01 -11.85
N MET A 9 2.03 -1.09 -11.29
CA MET A 9 2.87 -2.16 -10.79
C MET A 9 3.76 -2.72 -11.90
N GLU A 10 5.08 -2.51 -11.76
CA GLU A 10 6.08 -2.98 -12.73
C GLU A 10 6.72 -4.31 -12.31
N ASN A 11 7.05 -4.44 -11.02
CA ASN A 11 7.71 -5.60 -10.45
C ASN A 11 7.28 -5.82 -9.00
N GLU A 12 7.30 -7.07 -8.56
CA GLU A 12 7.06 -7.46 -7.17
C GLU A 12 7.93 -8.64 -6.78
N GLU A 13 8.38 -8.68 -5.53
CA GLU A 13 9.22 -9.74 -4.99
C GLU A 13 8.55 -10.36 -3.76
N ASN A 14 8.64 -11.69 -3.63
CA ASN A 14 8.09 -12.45 -2.49
C ASN A 14 6.56 -12.37 -2.27
N TYR A 15 5.78 -12.03 -3.31
CA TYR A 15 4.31 -11.90 -3.25
C TYR A 15 3.62 -13.10 -2.60
N ASP A 16 3.84 -14.32 -3.13
CA ASP A 16 3.19 -15.53 -2.63
C ASP A 16 3.46 -15.78 -1.14
N ASN A 17 4.71 -15.62 -0.71
CA ASN A 17 5.10 -15.85 0.68
C ASN A 17 4.48 -14.82 1.61
N PHE A 18 4.45 -13.55 1.18
CA PHE A 18 3.84 -12.47 1.94
C PHE A 18 2.33 -12.66 2.07
N MET A 19 1.61 -12.90 0.97
CA MET A 19 0.17 -13.08 0.99
C MET A 19 -0.27 -14.32 1.77
N LYS A 20 0.49 -15.43 1.69
CA LYS A 20 0.25 -16.62 2.53
C LYS A 20 0.41 -16.30 4.00
N ARG A 21 1.44 -15.53 4.39
CA ARG A 21 1.67 -15.12 5.78
C ARG A 21 0.55 -14.21 6.31
N LEU A 22 -0.06 -13.41 5.44
CA LEU A 22 -1.25 -12.61 5.78
C LEU A 22 -2.54 -13.44 5.90
N GLY A 23 -2.48 -14.73 5.55
CA GLY A 23 -3.60 -15.66 5.63
C GLY A 23 -4.62 -15.51 4.50
N LEU A 24 -4.21 -14.98 3.35
CA LEU A 24 -5.10 -14.92 2.18
C LEU A 24 -5.32 -16.32 1.58
N PRO A 25 -6.54 -16.63 1.10
CA PRO A 25 -6.82 -17.88 0.40
C PRO A 25 -5.97 -18.05 -0.86
N HIS A 26 -5.57 -19.28 -1.18
CA HIS A 26 -4.74 -19.57 -2.35
C HIS A 26 -5.35 -19.03 -3.66
N ASP A 27 -6.65 -19.23 -3.87
CA ASP A 27 -7.38 -18.70 -5.03
C ASP A 27 -7.29 -17.18 -5.17
N THR A 28 -7.27 -16.44 -4.05
CA THR A 28 -7.13 -14.97 -4.07
C THR A 28 -5.71 -14.57 -4.45
N ILE A 29 -4.71 -15.29 -3.94
CA ILE A 29 -3.29 -15.07 -4.26
C ILE A 29 -3.04 -15.33 -5.75
N GLU A 30 -3.52 -16.46 -6.28
CA GLU A 30 -3.33 -16.81 -7.70
C GLU A 30 -3.99 -15.80 -8.64
N LYS A 31 -5.20 -15.33 -8.29
CA LYS A 31 -5.88 -14.28 -9.07
C LYS A 31 -5.11 -12.96 -9.03
N GLY A 32 -4.61 -12.57 -7.85
CA GLY A 32 -3.89 -11.30 -7.66
C GLY A 32 -2.51 -11.25 -8.33
N ARG A 33 -1.87 -12.40 -8.57
CA ARG A 33 -0.48 -12.51 -9.04
C ARG A 33 -0.17 -11.84 -10.38
N ASN A 34 -1.17 -11.73 -11.26
CA ASN A 34 -0.99 -11.12 -12.59
C ASN A 34 -1.76 -9.80 -12.71
N PHE A 35 -2.19 -9.23 -11.59
CA PHE A 35 -2.96 -7.99 -11.61
C PHE A 35 -2.03 -6.80 -11.78
N LYS A 36 -2.27 -6.05 -12.85
CA LYS A 36 -1.69 -4.72 -13.03
C LYS A 36 -2.41 -3.73 -12.12
N ILE A 37 -1.99 -3.70 -10.86
CA ILE A 37 -2.52 -2.76 -9.88
C ILE A 37 -1.98 -1.37 -10.23
N VAL A 38 -2.87 -0.39 -10.29
CA VAL A 38 -2.50 1.02 -10.42
C VAL A 38 -2.68 1.70 -9.08
N THR A 39 -1.59 2.21 -8.52
CA THR A 39 -1.59 3.00 -7.29
C THR A 39 -1.68 4.48 -7.66
N GLU A 40 -2.81 5.12 -7.36
CA GLU A 40 -3.00 6.56 -7.45
C GLU A 40 -2.82 7.18 -6.06
N ILE A 41 -1.93 8.17 -5.96
CA ILE A 41 -1.69 8.89 -4.72
C ILE A 41 -2.02 10.36 -4.95
N VAL A 42 -2.81 10.93 -4.05
CA VAL A 42 -3.05 12.36 -3.94
C VAL A 42 -2.53 12.85 -2.61
N GLN A 43 -1.47 13.65 -2.63
CA GLN A 43 -0.90 14.28 -1.45
C GLN A 43 -1.32 15.76 -1.38
N ASN A 44 -2.04 16.13 -0.32
CA ASN A 44 -2.43 17.49 0.02
C ASN A 44 -1.78 17.88 1.36
N ASN A 45 -0.55 18.42 1.30
CA ASN A 45 0.31 18.65 2.47
C ASN A 45 0.58 17.35 3.25
N ASP A 46 -0.04 17.21 4.42
CA ASP A 46 0.06 16.05 5.31
C ASP A 46 -1.11 15.06 5.13
N GLU A 47 -2.13 15.42 4.35
CA GLU A 47 -3.22 14.51 4.01
C GLU A 47 -2.88 13.72 2.75
N PHE A 48 -3.08 12.41 2.81
CA PHE A 48 -2.84 11.48 1.72
C PHE A 48 -4.12 10.70 1.42
N THR A 49 -4.42 10.59 0.13
CA THR A 49 -5.36 9.59 -0.39
C THR A 49 -4.57 8.60 -1.22
N TRP A 50 -4.60 7.34 -0.81
CA TRP A 50 -3.88 6.23 -1.43
C TRP A 50 -4.88 5.23 -1.99
N SER A 51 -4.98 5.17 -3.32
CA SER A 51 -5.97 4.37 -4.02
C SER A 51 -5.28 3.29 -4.85
N GLN A 52 -5.53 2.02 -4.51
CA GLN A 52 -5.09 0.87 -5.28
C GLN A 52 -6.24 0.40 -6.16
N ILE A 53 -6.06 0.51 -7.47
CA ILE A 53 -7.04 0.18 -8.49
C ILE A 53 -6.70 -1.20 -9.03
N TYR A 54 -7.56 -2.18 -8.76
CA TYR A 54 -7.41 -3.55 -9.19
C TYR A 54 -8.14 -3.79 -10.53
N PRO A 55 -7.62 -4.68 -11.39
CA PRO A 55 -8.34 -5.08 -12.60
C PRO A 55 -9.69 -5.71 -12.22
N GLY A 56 -10.74 -5.36 -12.98
CA GLY A 56 -12.13 -5.75 -12.67
C GLY A 56 -12.94 -4.67 -11.95
N GLY A 57 -12.36 -3.49 -11.70
CA GLY A 57 -13.07 -2.30 -11.22
C GLY A 57 -13.11 -2.13 -9.70
N HIS A 58 -12.50 -3.06 -8.95
CA HIS A 58 -12.36 -2.91 -7.51
C HIS A 58 -11.29 -1.85 -7.18
N THR A 59 -11.61 -0.92 -6.28
CA THR A 59 -10.65 0.11 -5.83
C THR A 59 -10.62 0.15 -4.31
N LEU A 60 -9.43 -0.08 -3.74
CA LEU A 60 -9.18 0.06 -2.30
C LEU A 60 -8.61 1.47 -2.06
N THR A 61 -9.27 2.29 -1.25
CA THR A 61 -8.83 3.66 -0.97
C THR A 61 -8.63 3.89 0.52
N ASN A 62 -7.40 4.22 0.90
CA ASN A 62 -7.02 4.59 2.25
C ASN A 62 -6.77 6.10 2.31
N LYS A 63 -7.45 6.79 3.23
CA LYS A 63 -7.22 8.21 3.52
C LYS A 63 -6.61 8.35 4.88
N PHE A 64 -5.47 9.02 4.97
CA PHE A 64 -4.76 9.19 6.22
C PHE A 64 -4.05 10.54 6.28
N VAL A 65 -3.81 11.00 7.51
CA VAL A 65 -3.06 12.23 7.79
C VAL A 65 -1.78 11.86 8.53
N ILE A 66 -0.64 12.39 8.08
CA ILE A 66 0.66 12.14 8.71
C ILE A 66 0.63 12.59 10.18
N GLY A 67 1.09 11.72 11.07
CA GLY A 67 1.14 11.96 12.50
C GLY A 67 -0.20 11.78 13.24
N MET A 68 -1.30 11.47 12.53
CA MET A 68 -2.61 11.21 13.13
C MET A 68 -3.02 9.75 12.97
N GLU A 69 -3.76 9.24 13.95
CA GLU A 69 -4.40 7.93 13.84
C GLU A 69 -5.48 7.97 12.75
N SER A 70 -5.38 7.07 11.78
CA SER A 70 -6.35 6.95 10.67
C SER A 70 -6.85 5.51 10.57
N GLU A 71 -8.12 5.32 10.22
CA GLU A 71 -8.65 4.01 9.86
C GLU A 71 -8.16 3.65 8.45
N MET A 72 -7.58 2.46 8.33
CA MET A 72 -7.07 1.91 7.09
C MET A 72 -7.60 0.50 6.87
N GLU A 73 -7.67 0.11 5.62
CA GLU A 73 -8.15 -1.18 5.15
C GLU A 73 -7.04 -1.88 4.38
N THR A 74 -6.89 -3.17 4.66
CA THR A 74 -5.94 -4.05 3.95
C THR A 74 -6.61 -4.68 2.72
N VAL A 75 -5.80 -5.22 1.81
CA VAL A 75 -6.26 -6.00 0.64
C VAL A 75 -7.17 -7.19 0.98
N GLY A 76 -7.22 -7.63 2.23
CA GLY A 76 -8.11 -8.71 2.69
C GLY A 76 -9.35 -8.22 3.44
N ASP A 77 -9.83 -6.99 3.16
CA ASP A 77 -11.01 -6.37 3.77
C ASP A 77 -10.92 -6.21 5.29
N LYS A 78 -9.71 -6.30 5.87
CA LYS A 78 -9.49 -6.07 7.30
C LYS A 78 -9.22 -4.60 7.54
N LYS A 79 -10.08 -3.98 8.36
CA LYS A 79 -9.90 -2.63 8.88
C LYS A 79 -9.06 -2.64 10.14
N PHE A 80 -8.21 -1.65 10.26
CA PHE A 80 -7.36 -1.41 11.43
C PHE A 80 -7.06 0.07 11.54
N LYS A 81 -6.52 0.49 12.68
CA LYS A 81 -6.04 1.85 12.87
C LYS A 81 -4.53 1.86 12.95
N ALA A 82 -3.89 2.81 12.28
CA ALA A 82 -2.48 3.08 12.50
C ALA A 82 -2.15 4.55 12.27
N ILE A 83 -0.99 4.93 12.76
CA ILE A 83 -0.42 6.26 12.58
C ILE A 83 0.62 6.17 11.46
N VAL A 84 0.41 6.93 10.40
CA VAL A 84 1.39 7.02 9.30
C VAL A 84 2.36 8.16 9.60
N ARG A 85 3.64 7.91 9.39
CA ARG A 85 4.74 8.86 9.60
C ARG A 85 5.42 9.15 8.27
N LYS A 86 6.10 10.29 8.20
CA LYS A 86 6.94 10.65 7.06
C LYS A 86 8.32 11.04 7.55
N GLU A 87 9.34 10.27 7.18
CA GLU A 87 10.72 10.48 7.63
C GLU A 87 11.67 10.34 6.44
N ASN A 88 12.59 11.30 6.27
CA ASN A 88 13.57 11.32 5.18
C ASN A 88 12.97 11.10 3.77
N GLY A 89 11.76 11.61 3.54
CA GLY A 89 11.05 11.47 2.26
C GLY A 89 10.32 10.12 2.08
N LYS A 90 10.39 9.21 3.06
CA LYS A 90 9.65 7.95 3.06
C LYS A 90 8.38 8.06 3.88
N VAL A 91 7.31 7.43 3.41
CA VAL A 91 6.11 7.14 4.19
C VAL A 91 6.35 5.85 4.97
N ILE A 92 6.01 5.84 6.25
CA ILE A 92 6.24 4.74 7.17
C ILE A 92 4.95 4.46 7.93
N ALA A 93 4.49 3.21 7.93
CA ALA A 93 3.29 2.81 8.66
C ALA A 93 3.49 1.44 9.30
N ASP A 94 3.11 1.34 10.57
CA ASP A 94 3.13 0.07 11.30
C ASP A 94 1.78 -0.63 11.17
N PHE A 95 1.74 -1.67 10.34
CA PHE A 95 0.61 -2.57 10.25
C PHE A 95 0.71 -3.65 11.34
N PRO A 96 -0.40 -4.34 11.67
CA PRO A 96 -0.39 -5.41 12.66
C PRO A 96 0.62 -6.53 12.35
N ASN A 97 0.74 -6.90 11.07
CA ASN A 97 1.53 -8.07 10.63
C ASN A 97 2.86 -7.70 9.96
N TYR A 98 3.07 -6.43 9.61
CA TYR A 98 4.24 -5.98 8.86
C TYR A 98 4.55 -4.50 9.12
N HIS A 99 5.77 -4.12 8.83
CA HIS A 99 6.19 -2.73 8.75
C HIS A 99 6.17 -2.30 7.28
N TYR A 100 5.40 -1.27 6.97
CA TYR A 100 5.24 -0.74 5.63
C TYR A 100 6.10 0.52 5.47
N THR A 101 6.86 0.57 4.37
CA THR A 101 7.54 1.79 3.95
C THR A 101 7.33 2.03 2.47
N ALA A 102 7.15 3.30 2.07
CA ALA A 102 7.10 3.68 0.67
C ALA A 102 7.92 4.92 0.38
N GLU A 103 8.58 4.95 -0.77
CA GLU A 103 9.35 6.10 -1.24
C GLU A 103 9.23 6.27 -2.75
N VAL A 104 9.39 7.51 -3.22
CA VAL A 104 9.46 7.82 -4.65
C VAL A 104 10.93 7.93 -5.04
N ALA A 105 11.37 7.05 -5.95
CA ALA A 105 12.72 7.02 -6.50
C ALA A 105 12.65 7.32 -8.01
N GLY A 106 12.90 8.57 -8.40
CA GLY A 106 12.71 9.02 -9.77
C GLY A 106 11.22 9.08 -10.13
N ASP A 107 10.82 8.37 -11.17
CA ASP A 107 9.43 8.20 -11.61
C ASP A 107 8.74 6.97 -10.98
N LYS A 108 9.45 6.21 -10.14
CA LYS A 108 8.95 4.95 -9.56
C LYS A 108 8.53 5.10 -8.11
N LEU A 109 7.42 4.46 -7.75
CA LEU A 109 7.02 4.23 -6.37
C LEU A 109 7.58 2.88 -5.92
N ILE A 110 8.33 2.88 -4.83
CA ILE A 110 8.88 1.67 -4.23
C ILE A 110 8.15 1.43 -2.91
N GLU A 111 7.45 0.30 -2.80
CA GLU A 111 6.72 -0.14 -1.62
C GLU A 111 7.39 -1.38 -1.02
N VAL A 112 7.68 -1.35 0.28
CA VAL A 112 8.35 -2.44 0.99
C VAL A 112 7.51 -2.86 2.19
N ASN A 113 7.21 -4.15 2.26
CA ASN A 113 6.48 -4.79 3.35
C ASN A 113 7.41 -5.75 4.10
N LEU A 114 7.90 -5.34 5.28
CA LEU A 114 8.74 -6.19 6.12
C LEU A 114 7.88 -6.91 7.15
N GLY A 115 7.69 -8.22 6.99
CA GLY A 115 6.90 -9.03 7.93
C GLY A 115 7.48 -9.02 9.34
N LYS A 116 6.60 -8.88 10.35
CA LYS A 116 6.93 -8.97 11.78
C LYS A 116 6.98 -10.43 12.23
#